data_AF-A0A074YC23-F1
#
_entry.id   AF-A0A074YC23-F1
#
_cell.length_a   1.000
_cell.length_b   1.000
_cell.length_c   1.000
_cell.angle_alpha   90.00
_cell.angle_beta   90.00
_cell.angle_gamma   90.00
#
_symmetry.space_group_name_H-M   'P 1'
#
loop_
_entity.id
_entity.type
_entity.pdbx_description
1 polymer ?
#
loop_
_entity_poly.entity_id
_entity_poly.type
_entity_poly.pdbx_seq_one_letter_code
_entity_poly.pdbx_strand_id
1 'polypeptide(L)'
;MAPGYQPAVGKEALETSYERIFSTIKLDIDFSIDEIVVMDREWAFARTTAAGTKYWLKKDTQEGHHNQEIFVCQKVEGAWKIARYCFSSMKPS
;
A
#
# COMPACT_ATOMS: atom_id res chain seq x y z
N MET A 1 -3.01 -3.60 5.83
CA MET A 1 -4.49 -3.70 5.77
C MET A 1 -5.08 -2.32 5.94
N ALA A 2 -6.33 -2.10 5.53
CA ALA A 2 -6.99 -0.81 5.70
C ALA A 2 -7.11 -0.44 7.20
N PRO A 3 -7.13 0.87 7.54
CA PRO A 3 -7.37 1.32 8.92
C PRO A 3 -8.61 0.67 9.53
N GLY A 4 -8.52 0.26 10.80
CA GLY A 4 -9.61 -0.42 11.52
C GLY A 4 -9.65 -1.95 11.36
N TYR A 5 -8.75 -2.54 10.56
CA TYR A 5 -8.63 -3.99 10.42
C TYR A 5 -7.33 -4.53 11.04
N GLN A 6 -7.36 -5.80 11.45
CA GLN A 6 -6.15 -6.51 11.89
C GLN A 6 -5.10 -6.56 10.77
N PRO A 7 -3.80 -6.56 11.10
CA PRO A 7 -2.75 -6.70 10.11
C PRO A 7 -2.79 -8.09 9.46
N ALA A 8 -2.52 -8.14 8.14
CA ALA A 8 -2.24 -9.40 7.45
C ALA A 8 -0.74 -9.68 7.56
N VAL A 9 -0.39 -10.86 8.09
CA VAL A 9 0.99 -11.24 8.39
C VAL A 9 1.37 -12.48 7.60
N GLY A 10 2.49 -12.42 6.88
CA GLY A 10 2.97 -13.50 6.02
C GLY A 10 2.37 -13.48 4.62
N LYS A 11 3.03 -14.19 3.69
CA LYS A 11 2.70 -14.14 2.26
C LYS A 11 1.29 -14.62 1.96
N GLU A 12 0.87 -15.74 2.53
CA GLU A 12 -0.44 -16.35 2.29
C GLU A 12 -1.60 -15.44 2.71
N ALA A 13 -1.52 -14.84 3.90
CA ALA A 13 -2.53 -13.91 4.40
C ALA A 13 -2.59 -12.62 3.56
N LEU A 14 -1.44 -12.15 3.06
CA LEU A 14 -1.36 -11.00 2.16
C LEU A 14 -2.00 -11.31 0.80
N GLU A 15 -1.67 -12.46 0.20
CA GLU A 15 -2.21 -12.92 -1.08
C GLU A 15 -3.74 -13.02 -1.02
N THR A 16 -4.26 -13.75 -0.04
CA THR A 16 -5.71 -13.86 0.22
C THR A 16 -6.37 -12.49 0.38
N SER A 17 -5.71 -11.57 1.09
CA SER A 17 -6.25 -10.22 1.32
C SER A 17 -6.30 -9.40 0.04
N TYR A 18 -5.24 -9.44 -0.78
CA TYR A 18 -5.18 -8.70 -2.04
C TYR A 18 -6.08 -9.28 -3.12
N GLU A 19 -6.20 -10.60 -3.23
CA GLU A 19 -7.16 -11.26 -4.11
C GLU A 19 -8.58 -10.79 -3.79
N ARG A 20 -8.97 -10.81 -2.51
CA ARG A 20 -10.28 -10.30 -2.07
C ARG A 20 -10.46 -8.82 -2.44
N ILE A 21 -9.48 -7.97 -2.14
CA ILE A 21 -9.56 -6.53 -2.45
C ILE A 21 -9.77 -6.33 -3.96
N PHE A 22 -8.89 -6.87 -4.80
CA PHE A 22 -8.93 -6.65 -6.24
C PHE A 22 -10.07 -7.39 -6.95
N SER A 23 -10.69 -8.40 -6.31
CA SER A 23 -11.97 -8.95 -6.80
C SER A 23 -13.14 -7.97 -6.70
N THR A 24 -13.00 -6.91 -5.89
CA THR A 24 -14.08 -5.94 -5.62
C THR A 24 -13.80 -4.54 -6.18
N ILE A 25 -12.53 -4.16 -6.30
CA ILE A 25 -12.12 -2.84 -6.75
C ILE A 25 -11.02 -2.90 -7.81
N LYS A 26 -11.00 -1.90 -8.68
CA LYS A 26 -9.84 -1.55 -9.51
C LYS A 26 -9.29 -0.20 -9.04
N LEU A 27 -7.96 -0.08 -8.99
CA LEU A 27 -7.27 1.18 -8.71
C LEU A 27 -6.60 1.66 -9.99
N ASP A 28 -6.81 2.93 -10.31
CA ASP A 28 -6.09 3.68 -11.34
C ASP A 28 -5.47 4.89 -10.65
N ILE A 29 -4.25 4.71 -10.17
CA ILE A 29 -3.59 5.63 -9.23
C ILE A 29 -2.13 5.80 -9.59
N ASP A 30 -1.62 7.00 -9.35
CA ASP A 30 -0.21 7.36 -9.48
C ASP A 30 0.42 7.50 -8.10
N PHE A 31 1.64 6.98 -7.95
CA PHE A 31 2.44 7.13 -6.74
C PHE A 31 3.45 8.25 -6.90
N SER A 32 3.57 9.09 -5.88
CA SER A 32 4.65 10.06 -5.72
C SER A 32 5.54 9.65 -4.55
N ILE A 33 6.85 9.61 -4.77
CA ILE A 33 7.83 9.32 -3.72
C ILE A 33 8.18 10.63 -3.02
N ASP A 34 7.85 10.72 -1.73
CA ASP A 34 8.16 11.89 -0.92
C ASP A 34 9.57 11.82 -0.35
N GLU A 35 9.98 10.64 0.13
CA GLU A 35 11.32 10.41 0.66
C GLU A 35 11.74 8.95 0.57
N ILE A 36 13.05 8.73 0.51
CA ILE A 36 13.70 7.44 0.70
C ILE A 36 14.87 7.67 1.65
N VAL A 37 14.90 6.92 2.75
CA VAL A 37 15.98 6.98 3.73
C VAL A 37 16.57 5.59 3.91
N VAL A 38 17.86 5.47 3.57
CA VAL A 38 18.65 4.27 3.85
C VAL A 38 19.23 4.42 5.25
N MET A 39 18.75 3.61 6.19
CA MET A 39 19.14 3.70 7.59
C MET A 39 20.46 2.96 7.83
N ASP A 40 20.66 1.82 7.16
CA ASP A 40 21.91 1.06 7.16
C ASP A 40 22.04 0.17 5.90
N ARG A 41 22.93 -0.84 5.95
CA ARG A 41 23.19 -1.75 4.82
C ARG A 41 22.00 -2.67 4.48
N GLU A 42 21.11 -2.90 5.43
CA GLU A 42 20.02 -3.88 5.36
C GLU A 42 18.64 -3.25 5.49
N TRP A 43 18.52 -2.03 6.00
CA TRP A 43 17.24 -1.38 6.26
C TRP A 43 17.11 0.00 5.62
N ALA A 44 15.92 0.25 5.07
CA ALA A 44 15.51 1.53 4.52
C ALA A 44 14.01 1.74 4.77
N PHE A 45 13.56 2.99 4.67
CA PHE A 45 12.13 3.27 4.51
C PHE A 45 11.89 4.23 3.34
N ALA A 46 10.68 4.17 2.80
CA ALA A 46 10.18 5.13 1.83
C ALA A 46 8.81 5.63 2.27
N ARG A 47 8.56 6.93 2.10
CA ARG A 47 7.24 7.52 2.27
C ARG A 47 6.72 7.96 0.91
N THR A 48 5.44 7.70 0.66
CA THR A 48 4.80 8.05 -0.60
C THR A 48 3.43 8.67 -0.35
N THR A 49 2.90 9.27 -1.41
CA THR A 49 1.47 9.53 -1.57
C THR A 49 0.97 8.84 -2.83
N ALA A 50 -0.31 8.48 -2.84
CA ALA A 50 -0.97 7.89 -3.99
C ALA A 50 -2.31 8.57 -4.27
N ALA A 51 -2.49 9.10 -5.48
CA ALA A 51 -3.70 9.80 -5.89
C ALA A 51 -4.27 9.21 -7.19
N GLY A 52 -5.59 9.27 -7.36
CA GLY A 52 -6.23 8.84 -8.60
C GLY A 52 -7.69 8.45 -8.40
N THR A 53 -8.10 7.34 -9.01
CA THR A 53 -9.48 6.86 -9.01
C THR A 53 -9.57 5.41 -8.52
N LYS A 54 -10.53 5.15 -7.62
CA LYS A 54 -10.94 3.81 -7.24
C LYS A 54 -12.29 3.48 -7.87
N TYR A 55 -12.33 2.37 -8.59
CA TYR A 55 -13.53 1.85 -9.24
C TYR A 55 -14.10 0.68 -8.43
N TRP A 56 -15.41 0.70 -8.18
CA TRP A 56 -16.16 -0.39 -7.55
C TRP A 56 -16.77 -1.28 -8.64
N LEU A 57 -16.18 -2.46 -8.86
CA LEU A 57 -16.49 -3.30 -10.02
C LEU A 57 -17.95 -3.77 -10.07
N LYS A 58 -18.51 -4.17 -8.92
CA LYS A 58 -19.90 -4.68 -8.86
C LYS A 58 -20.96 -3.58 -8.87
N LYS A 59 -20.60 -2.36 -8.43
CA LYS A 59 -21.55 -1.25 -8.32
C LYS A 59 -21.53 -0.34 -9.54
N ASP A 60 -20.55 -0.52 -10.42
CA ASP A 60 -20.26 0.37 -11.55
C ASP A 60 -20.21 1.85 -11.14
N THR A 61 -19.50 2.11 -10.05
CA THR A 61 -19.30 3.45 -9.49
C THR A 61 -17.82 3.70 -9.24
N GLN A 62 -17.44 4.97 -9.11
CA GLN A 62 -16.08 5.37 -8.83
C GLN A 62 -16.04 6.47 -7.76
N GLU A 63 -14.90 6.57 -7.10
CA GLU A 63 -14.58 7.67 -6.20
C GLU A 63 -13.11 8.06 -6.34
N GLY A 64 -12.80 9.33 -6.03
CA GLY A 64 -11.40 9.76 -5.93
C GLY A 64 -10.64 8.91 -4.91
N HIS A 65 -9.35 8.73 -5.09
CA HIS A 65 -8.47 8.00 -4.20
C HIS A 65 -7.32 8.93 -3.79
N HIS A 66 -7.02 9.00 -2.50
CA HIS A 66 -5.88 9.78 -2.01
C HIS A 66 -5.38 9.20 -0.68
N ASN A 67 -4.17 8.65 -0.68
CA ASN A 67 -3.54 8.04 0.48
C ASN A 67 -2.11 8.54 0.67
N GLN A 68 -1.59 8.34 1.88
CA GLN A 68 -0.17 8.37 2.21
C GLN A 68 0.27 7.00 2.71
N GLU A 69 1.49 6.60 2.38
CA GLU A 69 2.04 5.30 2.70
C GLU A 69 3.43 5.38 3.33
N ILE A 70 3.76 4.37 4.13
CA ILE A 70 5.13 4.07 4.56
C ILE A 70 5.48 2.62 4.23
N PHE A 71 6.62 2.46 3.57
CA PHE A 71 7.24 1.17 3.28
C PHE A 71 8.48 1.04 4.13
N VAL A 72 8.54 0.01 4.97
CA VAL A 72 9.78 -0.39 5.64
C VAL A 72 10.36 -1.54 4.83
N CYS A 73 11.56 -1.33 4.31
CA CYS A 73 12.23 -2.25 3.41
C CYS A 73 13.41 -2.91 4.11
N GLN A 74 13.58 -4.21 3.87
CA GLN A 74 14.72 -4.99 4.30
C GLN A 74 15.42 -5.59 3.09
N LYS A 75 16.74 -5.60 3.10
CA LYS A 75 17.54 -6.30 2.11
C LYS A 75 17.59 -7.78 2.45
N VAL A 76 17.05 -8.62 1.57
CA VAL A 76 17.01 -10.08 1.71
C VAL A 76 17.72 -10.66 0.48
N GLU A 77 18.77 -11.46 0.71
CA GLU A 77 19.57 -12.08 -0.35
C GLU A 77 20.08 -11.05 -1.38
N GLY A 78 20.49 -9.88 -0.89
CA GLY A 78 21.01 -8.78 -1.72
C GLY A 78 19.95 -7.91 -2.41
N ALA A 79 18.66 -8.25 -2.32
CA ALA A 79 17.57 -7.50 -2.94
C ALA A 79 16.71 -6.79 -1.88
N TRP A 80 16.33 -5.54 -2.13
CA TRP A 80 15.36 -4.84 -1.29
C TRP A 80 13.97 -5.46 -1.43
N LYS A 81 13.35 -5.78 -0.30
CA LYS A 81 11.98 -6.32 -0.19
C LYS A 81 11.19 -5.48 0.80
N ILE A 82 9.87 -5.43 0.64
CA ILE A 82 8.97 -4.79 1.61
C ILE A 82 8.84 -5.72 2.82
N ALA A 83 9.37 -5.29 3.96
CA ALA A 83 9.23 -5.99 5.23
C ALA A 83 7.92 -5.59 5.92
N ARG A 84 7.57 -4.31 5.93
CA ARG A 84 6.31 -3.79 6.48
C ARG A 84 5.74 -2.71 5.57
N TYR A 85 4.41 -2.60 5.58
CA TYR A 85 3.67 -1.61 4.81
C TYR A 85 2.49 -1.11 5.63
N CYS A 86 2.30 0.21 5.64
CA CYS A 86 1.13 0.85 6.23
C CYS A 86 0.68 2.03 5.36
N PHE A 87 -0.61 2.34 5.39
CA PHE A 87 -1.16 3.49 4.69
C PHE A 87 -2.31 4.11 5.48
N SER A 88 -2.62 5.36 5.18
CA SER A 88 -3.82 6.05 5.68
C SER A 88 -4.45 6.91 4.58
N SER A 89 -5.77 7.11 4.70
CA SER A 89 -6.50 8.00 3.80
C SER A 89 -6.12 9.45 4.06
N MET A 90 -5.92 10.21 2.99
CA MET A 90 -5.75 11.67 3.02
C MET A 90 -7.02 12.41 2.59
N LYS A 91 -8.13 11.70 2.38
CA LYS A 91 -9.43 12.35 2.18
C LYS A 91 -9.88 13.06 3.47
N PRO A 92 -10.49 14.25 3.36
CA PRO A 92 -11.11 14.91 4.51
C PRO A 92 -12.17 14.03 5.17
N SER A 93 -12.29 14.16 6.49
CA SER A 93 -13.29 13.50 7.34
C SER A 93 -14.70 14.03 7.12
#